data_AF-A0A401G552-F1
#
_entry.id   AF-A0A401G552-F1
#
_cell.length_a   1.000
_cell.length_b   1.000
_cell.length_c   1.000
_cell.angle_alpha   90.00
_cell.angle_beta   90.00
_cell.angle_gamma   90.00
#
_symmetry.space_group_name_H-M   'P 1'
#
loop_
_entity.id
_entity.type
_entity.pdbx_description
1 polymer ?
#
loop_
_entity_poly.entity_id
_entity_poly.type
_entity_poly.pdbx_seq_one_letter_code
_entity_poly.pdbx_strand_id
1 'polypeptide(L)'
;MASPRWLNALTKAASLPENKGQNVYQLATVDANVMPHVRTVVHRDILHPSGFPNLPIMLTTTDIRTSKVTQLRANAHAELAWWMAGSQDQFRVSGPARVISSPMPDAKSGDTSEDTPAFDKMREQGFDWEQKRLAVFDSMSAHMKATWCRPPPGSAMDSYDDAKKWPKTVPKLGEAVSDEDKRNQAQALGNFALVLVEAVEVDWVQLGVKPNQRTRFTRKDEEWVEQIVVPTTRGVYCTRDVLPPSTRRVAIQMLGERAAQSVLDVRTASEILLLAARCCITAHFMMTSPRWLDTLTKALSLPENKGQITYQLGTVDANGRPHVRIVGHREVLQPSGFPNLPILCATTDVRSPKVTELRANAYAELSWWISGSRDQYRISGPVRIISSLKSDAESASTSDETLALDKMREQGFDWEQKRRDAFDALGERWKATWCCPPPGSPMKSYEVASTWPQIVPKLGEAASDEDKRIHEEALGNFALLLIEAVEVDWVQVGEKPNRRTRFTRKGEEWVEQIVVP
;
A
#
# COMPACT_ATOMS: atom_id res chain seq x y z
N MET A 1 -34.70 2.94 -9.34
CA MET A 1 -33.86 1.78 -8.94
C MET A 1 -33.54 1.86 -7.45
N ALA A 2 -33.18 0.74 -6.81
CA ALA A 2 -32.76 0.73 -5.39
C ALA A 2 -31.25 0.93 -5.24
N SER A 3 -30.83 1.56 -4.14
CA SER A 3 -29.41 1.67 -3.76
C SER A 3 -28.84 0.29 -3.46
N PRO A 4 -27.63 -0.06 -3.94
CA PRO A 4 -27.05 -1.37 -3.70
C PRO A 4 -26.66 -1.51 -2.23
N ARG A 5 -26.78 -2.72 -1.67
CA ARG A 5 -26.57 -2.94 -0.22
C ARG A 5 -25.18 -2.51 0.24
N TRP A 6 -24.15 -2.71 -0.58
CA TRP A 6 -22.79 -2.30 -0.25
C TRP A 6 -22.66 -0.78 -0.08
N LEU A 7 -23.42 0.03 -0.84
CA LEU A 7 -23.36 1.49 -0.72
C LEU A 7 -23.98 1.93 0.61
N ASN A 8 -25.12 1.34 0.97
CA ASN A 8 -25.73 1.58 2.28
C ASN A 8 -24.79 1.15 3.43
N ALA A 9 -24.10 0.02 3.27
CA ALA A 9 -23.12 -0.46 4.24
C ALA A 9 -21.91 0.49 4.36
N LEU A 10 -21.38 0.98 3.24
CA LEU A 10 -20.29 1.94 3.21
C LEU A 10 -20.70 3.25 3.88
N THR A 11 -21.87 3.82 3.52
CA THR A 11 -22.37 5.06 4.14
C THR A 11 -22.56 4.90 5.64
N LYS A 12 -23.13 3.76 6.07
CA LYS A 12 -23.26 3.44 7.50
C LYS A 12 -21.90 3.39 8.17
N ALA A 13 -20.95 2.62 7.63
CA ALA A 13 -19.64 2.47 8.22
C ALA A 13 -18.87 3.80 8.27
N ALA A 14 -18.93 4.62 7.22
CA ALA A 14 -18.29 5.94 7.18
C ALA A 14 -18.89 6.94 8.19
N SER A 15 -20.17 6.77 8.55
CA SER A 15 -20.86 7.61 9.53
C SER A 15 -20.56 7.25 10.99
N LEU A 16 -19.93 6.09 11.24
CA LEU A 16 -19.67 5.62 12.60
C LEU A 16 -18.67 6.56 13.32
N PRO A 17 -18.91 6.91 14.61
CA PRO A 17 -18.01 7.77 15.37
C PRO A 17 -16.55 7.29 15.41
N GLU A 18 -16.33 5.98 15.49
CA GLU A 18 -15.02 5.33 15.49
C GLU A 18 -14.28 5.41 14.14
N ASN A 19 -15.00 5.73 13.06
CA ASN A 19 -14.44 5.95 11.72
C ASN A 19 -14.29 7.43 11.37
N LYS A 20 -14.50 8.33 12.35
CA LYS A 20 -14.36 9.78 12.15
C LYS A 20 -12.97 10.12 11.60
N GLY A 21 -12.95 10.88 10.52
CA GLY A 21 -11.70 11.33 9.87
C GLY A 21 -11.05 10.29 8.95
N GLN A 22 -11.64 9.11 8.78
CA GLN A 22 -11.17 8.09 7.82
C GLN A 22 -11.75 8.36 6.42
N ASN A 23 -11.51 9.56 5.91
CA ASN A 23 -12.04 10.05 4.63
C ASN A 23 -11.06 9.88 3.46
N VAL A 24 -10.11 8.97 3.60
CA VAL A 24 -9.09 8.68 2.58
C VAL A 24 -9.13 7.20 2.22
N TYR A 25 -8.84 6.91 0.96
CA TYR A 25 -8.71 5.55 0.46
C TYR A 25 -7.51 5.44 -0.48
N GLN A 26 -7.02 4.23 -0.67
CA GLN A 26 -5.89 3.97 -1.56
C GLN A 26 -6.41 3.67 -2.96
N LEU A 27 -5.97 4.45 -3.94
CA LEU A 27 -6.32 4.32 -5.36
C LEU A 27 -5.19 3.60 -6.09
N ALA A 28 -5.47 2.41 -6.60
CA ALA A 28 -4.59 1.67 -7.49
C ALA A 28 -4.89 1.96 -8.96
N THR A 29 -3.81 2.15 -9.72
CA THR A 29 -3.80 2.37 -11.17
C THR A 29 -2.62 1.62 -11.78
N VAL A 30 -2.62 1.49 -13.10
CA VAL A 30 -1.54 0.82 -13.84
C VAL A 30 -0.95 1.81 -14.84
N ASP A 31 0.37 1.81 -15.02
CA ASP A 31 1.00 2.62 -16.06
C ASP A 31 1.08 1.90 -17.42
N ALA A 32 1.63 2.58 -18.43
CA ALA A 32 1.77 2.02 -19.77
C ALA A 32 2.72 0.80 -19.85
N ASN A 33 3.55 0.57 -18.83
CA ASN A 33 4.44 -0.59 -18.72
C ASN A 33 3.80 -1.72 -17.90
N VAL A 34 2.49 -1.63 -17.62
CA VAL A 34 1.76 -2.62 -16.82
C VAL A 34 2.25 -2.67 -15.37
N MET A 35 2.86 -1.60 -14.85
CA MET A 35 3.34 -1.56 -13.47
C MET A 35 2.23 -1.07 -12.52
N PRO A 36 2.03 -1.73 -11.36
CA PRO A 36 1.05 -1.28 -10.37
C PRO A 36 1.54 -0.03 -9.65
N HIS A 37 0.63 0.90 -9.42
CA HIS A 37 0.85 2.06 -8.55
C HIS A 37 -0.32 2.24 -7.61
N VAL A 38 -0.06 2.60 -6.35
CA VAL A 38 -1.06 2.83 -5.31
C VAL A 38 -0.70 4.05 -4.47
N ARG A 39 -1.69 4.89 -4.17
CA ARG A 39 -1.52 6.07 -3.29
C ARG A 39 -2.80 6.42 -2.60
N THR A 40 -2.68 7.08 -1.46
CA THR A 40 -3.81 7.64 -0.72
C THR A 40 -4.37 8.85 -1.46
N VAL A 41 -5.69 8.89 -1.61
CA VAL A 41 -6.45 10.02 -2.13
C VAL A 41 -7.60 10.34 -1.18
N VAL A 42 -8.10 11.57 -1.24
CA VAL A 42 -9.19 12.03 -0.38
C VAL A 42 -10.52 11.72 -1.05
N HIS A 43 -11.43 11.06 -0.33
CA HIS A 43 -12.81 10.91 -0.75
C HIS A 43 -13.49 12.27 -0.83
N ARG A 44 -14.19 12.55 -1.94
CA ARG A 44 -14.91 13.81 -2.13
C ARG A 44 -16.42 13.63 -2.17
N ASP A 45 -16.90 12.64 -2.90
CA ASP A 45 -18.33 12.40 -3.07
C ASP A 45 -18.60 10.99 -3.60
N ILE A 46 -19.83 10.52 -3.48
CA ILE A 46 -20.36 9.37 -4.24
C ILE A 46 -21.53 9.88 -5.05
N LEU A 47 -21.34 9.98 -6.37
CA LEU A 47 -22.36 10.45 -7.30
C LEU A 47 -23.16 9.27 -7.84
N HIS A 48 -24.36 9.54 -8.36
CA HIS A 48 -25.09 8.60 -9.19
C HIS A 48 -26.03 9.40 -10.12
N PRO A 49 -26.40 8.88 -11.30
CA PRO A 49 -27.41 9.50 -12.14
C PRO A 49 -28.75 9.62 -11.40
N SER A 50 -29.54 10.65 -11.73
CA SER A 50 -30.84 10.87 -11.12
C SER A 50 -31.77 9.69 -11.41
N GLY A 51 -32.35 9.07 -10.38
CA GLY A 51 -33.19 7.87 -10.50
C GLY A 51 -32.43 6.52 -10.54
N PHE A 52 -31.10 6.55 -10.62
CA PHE A 52 -30.22 5.37 -10.74
C PHE A 52 -29.20 5.24 -9.60
N PRO A 53 -29.64 5.16 -8.32
CA PRO A 53 -28.71 4.98 -7.18
C PRO A 53 -27.92 3.65 -7.22
N ASN A 54 -28.31 2.72 -8.10
CA ASN A 54 -27.60 1.49 -8.44
C ASN A 54 -26.35 1.70 -9.33
N LEU A 55 -26.11 2.92 -9.82
CA LEU A 55 -24.95 3.26 -10.66
C LEU A 55 -24.02 4.27 -9.96
N PRO A 56 -23.42 3.92 -8.80
CA PRO A 56 -22.59 4.85 -8.05
C PRO A 56 -21.21 5.07 -8.69
N ILE A 57 -20.75 6.31 -8.62
CA ILE A 57 -19.47 6.81 -9.13
C ILE A 57 -18.71 7.44 -7.95
N MET A 58 -17.54 6.88 -7.65
CA MET A 58 -16.66 7.37 -6.60
C MET A 58 -15.89 8.59 -7.12
N LEU A 59 -15.96 9.71 -6.39
CA LEU A 59 -15.28 10.95 -6.77
C LEU A 59 -14.07 11.23 -5.86
N THR A 60 -12.94 11.53 -6.50
CA THR A 60 -11.78 12.19 -5.89
C THR A 60 -11.26 13.31 -6.80
N THR A 61 -10.24 14.03 -6.34
CA THR A 61 -9.67 15.20 -7.02
C THR A 61 -8.17 15.05 -7.15
N THR A 62 -7.60 15.58 -8.22
CA THR A 62 -6.16 15.51 -8.46
C THR A 62 -5.64 16.78 -9.12
N ASP A 63 -4.32 16.90 -9.16
CA ASP A 63 -3.63 17.78 -10.10
C ASP A 63 -3.44 17.03 -11.43
N ILE A 64 -3.78 17.67 -12.55
CA ILE A 64 -3.74 17.08 -13.90
C ILE A 64 -2.32 16.67 -14.34
N ARG A 65 -1.30 17.24 -13.70
CA ARG A 65 0.12 17.01 -14.00
C ARG A 65 0.70 15.78 -13.28
N THR A 66 -0.09 15.13 -12.42
CA THR A 66 0.39 13.97 -11.63
C THR A 66 0.44 12.70 -12.47
N SER A 67 1.37 11.78 -12.14
CA SER A 67 1.54 10.51 -12.86
C SER A 67 0.27 9.66 -12.92
N LYS A 68 -0.58 9.70 -11.89
CA LYS A 68 -1.85 8.95 -11.88
C LYS A 68 -2.78 9.33 -13.03
N VAL A 69 -2.70 10.56 -13.53
CA VAL A 69 -3.48 11.01 -14.69
C VAL A 69 -2.98 10.35 -15.96
N THR A 70 -1.67 10.32 -16.17
CA THR A 70 -1.06 9.61 -17.32
C THR A 70 -1.36 8.11 -17.24
N GLN A 71 -1.31 7.52 -16.05
CA GLN A 71 -1.68 6.13 -15.80
C GLN A 71 -3.14 5.86 -16.18
N LEU A 72 -4.08 6.67 -15.70
CA LEU A 72 -5.51 6.53 -16.02
C LEU A 72 -5.83 6.78 -17.50
N ARG A 73 -5.04 7.61 -18.19
CA ARG A 73 -5.15 7.80 -19.64
C ARG A 73 -4.62 6.60 -20.43
N ALA A 74 -3.60 5.91 -19.91
CA ALA A 74 -3.05 4.71 -20.53
C ALA A 74 -3.93 3.46 -20.24
N ASN A 75 -4.52 3.41 -19.05
CA ASN A 75 -5.39 2.33 -18.61
C ASN A 75 -6.54 2.93 -17.77
N ALA A 76 -7.72 3.03 -18.39
CA ALA A 76 -8.90 3.65 -17.82
C ALA A 76 -9.62 2.74 -16.78
N HIS A 77 -8.87 1.94 -16.03
CA HIS A 77 -9.36 1.16 -14.90
C HIS A 77 -8.66 1.55 -13.61
N ALA A 78 -9.42 1.53 -12.52
CA ALA A 78 -8.89 1.70 -11.18
C ALA A 78 -9.59 0.75 -10.20
N GLU A 79 -8.89 0.45 -9.12
CA GLU A 79 -9.50 -0.11 -7.91
C GLU A 79 -9.12 0.78 -6.73
N LEU A 80 -10.07 1.07 -5.86
CA LEU A 80 -9.80 1.72 -4.58
C LEU A 80 -10.01 0.73 -3.43
N ALA A 81 -9.21 0.86 -2.37
CA ALA A 81 -9.43 0.19 -1.10
C ALA A 81 -9.66 1.24 0.00
N TRP A 82 -10.84 1.21 0.59
CA TRP A 82 -11.21 2.06 1.72
C TRP A 82 -11.23 1.23 2.99
N TRP A 83 -10.23 1.46 3.86
CA TRP A 83 -10.13 0.86 5.18
C TRP A 83 -10.82 1.74 6.22
N MET A 84 -11.67 1.13 7.03
CA MET A 84 -12.34 1.76 8.17
C MET A 84 -11.87 1.07 9.46
N ALA A 85 -10.80 1.57 10.06
CA ALA A 85 -10.11 0.96 11.18
C ALA A 85 -10.97 0.79 12.44
N GLY A 86 -11.96 1.68 12.66
CA GLY A 86 -12.82 1.63 13.84
C GLY A 86 -13.78 0.44 13.78
N SER A 87 -14.49 0.29 12.66
CA SER A 87 -15.42 -0.82 12.44
C SER A 87 -14.76 -2.09 11.88
N GLN A 88 -13.49 -1.97 11.45
CA GLN A 88 -12.72 -3.02 10.78
C GLN A 88 -13.37 -3.50 9.47
N ASP A 89 -13.95 -2.56 8.72
CA ASP A 89 -14.49 -2.80 7.38
C ASP A 89 -13.45 -2.42 6.31
N GLN A 90 -13.39 -3.21 5.24
CA GLN A 90 -12.71 -2.85 4.01
C GLN A 90 -13.70 -2.90 2.86
N PHE A 91 -13.79 -1.81 2.10
CA PHE A 91 -14.49 -1.78 0.82
C PHE A 91 -13.47 -1.65 -0.30
N ARG A 92 -13.38 -2.66 -1.16
CA ARG A 92 -12.65 -2.54 -2.43
C ARG A 92 -13.66 -2.23 -3.53
N VAL A 93 -13.49 -1.15 -4.26
CA VAL A 93 -14.40 -0.75 -5.35
C VAL A 93 -13.57 -0.67 -6.63
N SER A 94 -13.92 -1.47 -7.63
CA SER A 94 -13.22 -1.49 -8.92
C SER A 94 -14.16 -1.19 -10.08
N GLY A 95 -13.59 -0.58 -11.11
CA GLY A 95 -14.28 -0.34 -12.37
C GLY A 95 -13.59 0.69 -13.25
N PRO A 96 -14.27 1.12 -14.33
CA PRO A 96 -13.76 2.12 -15.24
C PRO A 96 -13.57 3.47 -14.54
N ALA A 97 -12.52 4.18 -14.93
CA ALA A 97 -12.13 5.44 -14.36
C ALA A 97 -12.03 6.54 -15.42
N ARG A 98 -12.45 7.76 -15.08
CA ARG A 98 -12.41 8.94 -15.95
C ARG A 98 -11.76 10.12 -15.27
N VAL A 99 -11.09 10.96 -16.05
CA VAL A 99 -10.46 12.20 -15.58
C VAL A 99 -11.14 13.39 -16.25
N ILE A 100 -11.79 14.24 -15.45
CA ILE A 100 -12.40 15.49 -15.93
C ILE A 100 -11.44 16.65 -15.62
N SER A 101 -10.85 17.22 -16.67
CA SER A 101 -9.94 18.37 -16.57
C SER A 101 -10.60 19.65 -17.06
N SER A 102 -9.92 20.78 -16.83
CA SER A 102 -10.32 22.07 -17.39
C SER A 102 -10.48 22.00 -18.92
N PRO A 103 -11.54 22.58 -19.52
CA PRO A 103 -11.79 22.56 -20.97
C PRO A 103 -10.88 23.50 -21.78
N MET A 104 -9.75 23.95 -21.20
CA MET A 104 -8.84 24.89 -21.84
C MET A 104 -8.32 24.36 -23.19
N PRO A 105 -8.18 25.22 -24.23
CA PRO A 105 -7.96 24.81 -25.62
C PRO A 105 -6.69 23.98 -25.91
N ASP A 106 -5.68 24.03 -25.03
CA ASP A 106 -4.42 23.26 -25.18
C ASP A 106 -4.42 21.91 -24.46
N ALA A 107 -5.45 21.60 -23.66
CA ALA A 107 -5.61 20.28 -23.09
C ALA A 107 -6.16 19.37 -24.19
N LYS A 108 -5.30 18.55 -24.81
CA LYS A 108 -5.76 17.41 -25.62
C LYS A 108 -6.74 16.60 -24.76
N SER A 109 -8.03 16.78 -25.00
CA SER A 109 -9.13 16.01 -24.44
C SER A 109 -9.07 14.61 -25.06
N GLY A 110 -8.09 13.83 -24.65
CA GLY A 110 -8.12 12.38 -24.80
C GLY A 110 -9.17 11.84 -23.84
N ASP A 111 -10.44 12.10 -24.12
CA ASP A 111 -11.58 11.44 -23.48
C ASP A 111 -11.73 10.06 -24.14
N THR A 112 -10.68 9.25 -24.03
CA THR A 112 -10.69 7.85 -24.44
C THR A 112 -11.10 7.04 -23.24
N SER A 113 -12.40 7.08 -22.91
CA SER A 113 -12.97 6.13 -21.96
C SER A 113 -14.17 5.47 -22.60
N GLU A 114 -14.25 4.15 -22.45
CA GLU A 114 -15.43 3.37 -22.82
C GLU A 114 -16.68 4.01 -22.22
N ASP A 115 -17.74 4.09 -23.01
CA ASP A 115 -19.07 4.44 -22.54
C ASP A 115 -19.57 3.34 -21.59
N THR A 116 -20.10 3.76 -20.45
CA THR A 116 -20.49 2.89 -19.35
C THR A 116 -21.85 3.32 -18.82
N PRO A 117 -22.63 2.40 -18.22
CA PRO A 117 -23.99 2.70 -17.82
C PRO A 117 -24.16 3.97 -16.97
N ALA A 118 -23.29 4.22 -15.97
CA ALA A 118 -23.44 5.41 -15.14
C ALA A 118 -23.12 6.70 -15.91
N PHE A 119 -22.03 6.72 -16.67
CA PHE A 119 -21.64 7.91 -17.42
C PHE A 119 -22.57 8.19 -18.60
N ASP A 120 -23.10 7.14 -19.24
CA ASP A 120 -24.09 7.26 -20.31
C ASP A 120 -25.36 7.90 -19.79
N LYS A 121 -25.86 7.43 -18.63
CA LYS A 121 -27.03 8.02 -17.97
C LYS A 121 -26.78 9.47 -17.53
N MET A 122 -25.60 9.80 -17.00
CA MET A 122 -25.25 11.19 -16.69
C MET A 122 -25.29 12.08 -17.93
N ARG A 123 -24.76 11.60 -19.07
CA ARG A 123 -24.76 12.33 -20.35
C ARG A 123 -26.17 12.50 -20.93
N GLU A 124 -26.99 11.44 -20.92
CA GLU A 124 -28.41 11.49 -21.31
C GLU A 124 -29.20 12.53 -20.47
N GLN A 125 -28.83 12.67 -19.20
CA GLN A 125 -29.43 13.64 -18.27
C GLN A 125 -28.85 15.06 -18.40
N GLY A 126 -27.88 15.27 -19.31
CA GLY A 126 -27.24 16.58 -19.50
C GLY A 126 -26.41 17.04 -18.31
N PHE A 127 -25.80 16.10 -17.55
CA PHE A 127 -24.99 16.45 -16.38
C PHE A 127 -23.74 17.26 -16.78
N ASP A 128 -23.61 18.46 -16.22
CA ASP A 128 -22.48 19.36 -16.50
C ASP A 128 -21.28 19.04 -15.59
N TRP A 129 -20.32 18.30 -16.16
CA TRP A 129 -19.09 17.93 -15.47
C TRP A 129 -18.18 19.12 -15.16
N GLU A 130 -18.19 20.18 -15.97
CA GLU A 130 -17.41 21.38 -15.70
C GLU A 130 -18.02 22.16 -14.53
N GLN A 131 -19.34 22.31 -14.51
CA GLN A 131 -20.04 22.89 -13.38
C GLN A 131 -19.75 22.12 -12.08
N LYS A 132 -19.80 20.77 -12.11
CA LYS A 132 -19.43 19.96 -10.95
C LYS A 132 -17.96 20.17 -10.56
N ARG A 133 -17.04 20.27 -11.53
CA ARG A 133 -15.62 20.53 -11.27
C ARG A 133 -15.42 21.88 -10.57
N LEU A 134 -16.04 22.95 -11.07
CA LEU A 134 -16.00 24.28 -10.47
C LEU A 134 -16.59 24.29 -9.06
N ALA A 135 -17.73 23.62 -8.85
CA ALA A 135 -18.37 23.53 -7.53
C ALA A 135 -17.49 22.79 -6.51
N VAL A 136 -16.89 21.66 -6.91
CA VAL A 136 -15.98 20.89 -6.04
C VAL A 136 -14.73 21.72 -5.74
N PHE A 137 -14.13 22.37 -6.72
CA PHE A 137 -13.00 23.27 -6.49
C PHE A 137 -13.39 24.37 -5.49
N ASP A 138 -14.54 25.01 -5.68
CA ASP A 138 -14.93 26.14 -4.85
C ASP A 138 -15.23 25.77 -3.40
N SER A 139 -15.74 24.56 -3.16
CA SER A 139 -15.96 24.00 -1.83
C SER A 139 -14.68 23.84 -1.01
N MET A 140 -13.50 23.83 -1.65
CA MET A 140 -12.24 23.61 -0.95
C MET A 140 -11.75 24.86 -0.22
N SER A 141 -10.98 24.63 0.85
CA SER A 141 -10.35 25.72 1.58
C SER A 141 -9.37 26.49 0.69
N ALA A 142 -9.16 27.79 0.97
CA ALA A 142 -8.22 28.62 0.24
C ALA A 142 -6.80 28.03 0.22
N HIS A 143 -6.39 27.39 1.32
CA HIS A 143 -5.09 26.72 1.41
C HIS A 143 -4.99 25.46 0.54
N MET A 144 -6.10 24.71 0.40
CA MET A 144 -6.15 23.56 -0.49
C MET A 144 -6.11 24.01 -1.96
N LYS A 145 -6.88 25.05 -2.32
CA LYS A 145 -6.87 25.64 -3.67
C LYS A 145 -5.46 26.07 -4.10
N ALA A 146 -4.67 26.62 -3.18
CA ALA A 146 -3.29 27.03 -3.44
C ALA A 146 -2.34 25.88 -3.77
N THR A 147 -2.68 24.63 -3.43
CA THR A 147 -1.82 23.47 -3.74
C THR A 147 -1.65 23.25 -5.25
N TRP A 148 -2.65 23.63 -6.06
CA TRP A 148 -2.57 23.56 -7.52
C TRP A 148 -1.75 24.68 -8.17
N CYS A 149 -1.30 25.68 -7.40
CA CYS A 149 -0.36 26.70 -7.88
C CYS A 149 1.11 26.28 -7.71
N ARG A 150 1.37 25.16 -7.03
CA ARG A 150 2.73 24.66 -6.82
C ARG A 150 3.37 24.24 -8.16
N PRO A 151 4.71 24.16 -8.22
CA PRO A 151 5.38 23.51 -9.34
C PRO A 151 4.85 22.06 -9.54
N PRO A 152 5.10 21.42 -10.69
CA PRO A 152 4.53 20.10 -11.00
C PRO A 152 4.79 19.07 -9.89
N PRO A 153 3.75 18.41 -9.33
CA PRO A 153 3.94 17.46 -8.24
C PRO A 153 4.90 16.33 -8.62
N GLY A 154 5.87 16.05 -7.74
CA GLY A 154 6.91 15.06 -7.97
C GLY A 154 8.10 15.54 -8.80
N SER A 155 8.14 16.79 -9.25
CA SER A 155 9.34 17.40 -9.85
C SER A 155 10.41 17.66 -8.78
N ALA A 156 11.68 17.65 -9.18
CA ALA A 156 12.80 17.89 -8.28
C ALA A 156 12.73 19.27 -7.61
N MET A 157 13.26 19.35 -6.40
CA MET A 157 13.44 20.57 -5.63
C MET A 157 14.77 20.51 -4.87
N ASP A 158 15.40 21.66 -4.67
CA ASP A 158 16.66 21.76 -3.94
C ASP A 158 16.44 21.79 -2.43
N SER A 159 15.40 22.50 -1.97
CA SER A 159 15.11 22.65 -0.54
C SER A 159 13.61 22.76 -0.25
N TYR A 160 13.19 22.23 0.90
CA TYR A 160 11.84 22.46 1.43
C TYR A 160 11.54 23.93 1.73
N ASP A 161 12.56 24.78 1.88
CA ASP A 161 12.38 26.21 2.09
C ASP A 161 11.83 26.93 0.86
N ASP A 162 12.01 26.37 -0.35
CA ASP A 162 11.42 26.93 -1.56
C ASP A 162 9.89 26.90 -1.52
N ALA A 163 9.31 25.96 -0.78
CA ALA A 163 7.87 25.90 -0.59
C ALA A 163 7.29 27.09 0.18
N LYS A 164 8.12 27.85 0.92
CA LYS A 164 7.69 29.08 1.61
C LYS A 164 7.38 30.23 0.64
N LYS A 165 7.88 30.15 -0.61
CA LYS A 165 7.69 31.15 -1.67
C LYS A 165 6.40 30.95 -2.46
N TRP A 166 5.77 29.78 -2.34
CA TRP A 166 4.56 29.45 -3.11
C TRP A 166 3.33 30.17 -2.56
N PRO A 167 2.28 30.36 -3.39
CA PRO A 167 1.00 30.87 -2.92
C PRO A 167 0.49 30.05 -1.73
N LYS A 168 0.13 30.74 -0.65
CA LYS A 168 -0.40 30.11 0.58
C LYS A 168 -1.91 29.92 0.52
N THR A 169 -2.59 30.78 -0.22
CA THR A 169 -4.05 30.81 -0.34
C THR A 169 -4.44 31.21 -1.74
N VAL A 170 -5.55 30.65 -2.22
CA VAL A 170 -6.24 31.09 -3.43
C VAL A 170 -7.69 31.36 -3.05
N PRO A 171 -8.25 32.55 -3.35
CA PRO A 171 -9.60 32.93 -2.96
C PRO A 171 -10.67 32.10 -3.69
N LYS A 172 -11.93 32.21 -3.24
CA LYS A 172 -13.05 31.55 -3.92
C LYS A 172 -13.32 32.16 -5.29
N LEU A 173 -14.05 31.42 -6.11
CA LEU A 173 -14.48 31.89 -7.42
C LEU A 173 -15.25 33.20 -7.27
N GLY A 174 -14.86 34.22 -8.04
CA GLY A 174 -15.45 35.57 -7.96
C GLY A 174 -14.91 36.48 -6.85
N GLU A 175 -14.09 35.97 -5.92
CA GLU A 175 -13.49 36.76 -4.82
C GLU A 175 -12.05 37.23 -5.14
N ALA A 176 -11.50 36.90 -6.30
CA ALA A 176 -10.16 37.31 -6.71
C ALA A 176 -10.12 38.80 -7.12
N VAL A 177 -9.47 39.63 -6.29
CA VAL A 177 -9.38 41.08 -6.51
C VAL A 177 -8.11 41.47 -7.25
N SER A 178 -6.95 41.04 -6.74
CA SER A 178 -5.64 41.39 -7.31
C SER A 178 -5.35 40.61 -8.59
N ASP A 179 -4.46 41.14 -9.44
CA ASP A 179 -4.01 40.42 -10.64
C ASP A 179 -3.22 39.16 -10.28
N GLU A 180 -2.59 39.12 -9.10
CA GLU A 180 -1.97 37.92 -8.57
C GLU A 180 -3.01 36.86 -8.19
N ASP A 181 -4.08 37.25 -7.48
CA ASP A 181 -5.17 36.33 -7.11
C ASP A 181 -5.84 35.75 -8.34
N LYS A 182 -6.12 36.58 -9.35
CA LYS A 182 -6.72 36.13 -10.62
C LYS A 182 -5.83 35.14 -11.34
N ARG A 183 -4.52 35.41 -11.43
CA ARG A 183 -3.54 34.49 -12.04
C ARG A 183 -3.45 33.17 -11.26
N ASN A 184 -3.33 33.24 -9.94
CA ASN A 184 -3.26 32.05 -9.09
C ASN A 184 -4.54 31.22 -9.17
N GLN A 185 -5.71 31.85 -9.17
CA GLN A 185 -6.99 31.16 -9.32
C GLN A 185 -7.11 30.50 -10.70
N ALA A 186 -6.75 31.18 -11.78
CA ALA A 186 -6.74 30.62 -13.12
C ALA A 186 -5.78 29.42 -13.25
N GLN A 187 -4.57 29.54 -12.71
CA GLN A 187 -3.60 28.44 -12.70
C GLN A 187 -4.10 27.25 -11.87
N ALA A 188 -4.60 27.50 -10.66
CA ALA A 188 -5.13 26.45 -9.79
C ALA A 188 -6.28 25.70 -10.46
N LEU A 189 -7.21 26.41 -11.08
CA LEU A 189 -8.31 25.84 -11.85
C LEU A 189 -7.83 25.07 -13.08
N GLY A 190 -6.82 25.57 -13.80
CA GLY A 190 -6.25 24.87 -14.95
C GLY A 190 -5.64 23.51 -14.58
N ASN A 191 -5.01 23.44 -13.41
CA ASN A 191 -4.40 22.21 -12.90
C ASN A 191 -5.39 21.28 -12.16
N PHE A 192 -6.54 21.80 -11.73
CA PHE A 192 -7.54 21.04 -10.97
C PHE A 192 -8.35 20.09 -11.85
N ALA A 193 -8.41 18.82 -11.46
CA ALA A 193 -9.17 17.79 -12.15
C ALA A 193 -9.96 16.89 -11.18
N LEU A 194 -11.06 16.33 -11.68
CA LEU A 194 -11.80 15.26 -11.02
C LEU A 194 -11.29 13.90 -11.51
N VAL A 195 -11.25 12.92 -10.61
CA VAL A 195 -11.09 11.50 -10.96
C VAL A 195 -12.33 10.78 -10.48
N LEU A 196 -12.95 10.07 -11.40
CA LEU A 196 -14.22 9.39 -11.22
C LEU A 196 -13.99 7.90 -11.42
N VAL A 197 -14.50 7.05 -10.53
CA VAL A 197 -14.44 5.58 -10.67
C VAL A 197 -15.85 5.02 -10.57
N GLU A 198 -16.37 4.50 -11.67
CA GLU A 198 -17.67 3.84 -11.67
C GLU A 198 -17.57 2.46 -11.01
N ALA A 199 -18.41 2.20 -10.02
CA ALA A 199 -18.38 0.91 -9.32
C ALA A 199 -19.01 -0.19 -10.18
N VAL A 200 -18.22 -1.22 -10.51
CA VAL A 200 -18.66 -2.41 -11.25
C VAL A 200 -18.49 -3.67 -10.40
N GLU A 201 -17.40 -3.78 -9.64
CA GLU A 201 -17.25 -4.79 -8.60
C GLU A 201 -16.94 -4.13 -7.25
N VAL A 202 -17.58 -4.63 -6.20
CA VAL A 202 -17.30 -4.23 -4.82
C VAL A 202 -17.03 -5.46 -3.98
N ASP A 203 -15.92 -5.49 -3.26
CA ASP A 203 -15.57 -6.55 -2.32
C ASP A 203 -15.52 -5.96 -0.92
N TRP A 204 -16.54 -6.31 -0.14
CA TRP A 204 -16.73 -5.83 1.22
C TRP A 204 -16.30 -6.91 2.22
N VAL A 205 -15.26 -6.63 2.99
CA VAL A 205 -14.74 -7.49 4.05
C VAL A 205 -15.08 -6.86 5.41
N GLN A 206 -15.61 -7.66 6.33
CA GLN A 206 -15.95 -7.28 7.69
C GLN A 206 -15.12 -8.10 8.68
N LEU A 207 -14.14 -7.48 9.31
CA LEU A 207 -13.22 -8.15 10.25
C LEU A 207 -13.59 -7.91 11.72
N GLY A 208 -14.53 -7.01 11.98
CA GLY A 208 -15.05 -6.69 13.31
C GLY A 208 -16.13 -7.67 13.80
N VAL A 209 -16.63 -8.56 12.93
CA VAL A 209 -17.66 -9.57 13.25
C VAL A 209 -17.06 -10.98 13.35
N LYS A 210 -17.73 -11.87 14.08
CA LYS A 210 -17.31 -13.27 14.26
C LYS A 210 -18.44 -14.24 13.86
N PRO A 211 -18.23 -15.18 12.93
CA PRO A 211 -17.04 -15.28 12.06
C PRO A 211 -16.89 -14.04 11.17
N ASN A 212 -15.67 -13.79 10.68
CA ASN A 212 -15.43 -12.71 9.72
C ASN A 212 -16.34 -12.91 8.50
N GLN A 213 -16.72 -11.82 7.84
CA GLN A 213 -17.62 -11.87 6.69
C GLN A 213 -16.96 -11.23 5.47
N ARG A 214 -17.33 -11.71 4.29
CA ARG A 214 -16.88 -11.14 3.01
C ARG A 214 -17.97 -11.36 1.96
N THR A 215 -18.43 -10.27 1.36
CA THR A 215 -19.41 -10.31 0.28
C THR A 215 -18.81 -9.62 -0.94
N ARG A 216 -18.80 -10.33 -2.07
CA ARG A 216 -18.53 -9.73 -3.39
C ARG A 216 -19.85 -9.30 -4.02
N PHE A 217 -19.87 -8.10 -4.57
CA PHE A 217 -20.95 -7.52 -5.33
C PHE A 217 -20.43 -7.30 -6.75
N THR A 218 -21.12 -7.82 -7.75
CA THR A 218 -20.76 -7.62 -9.16
C THR A 218 -21.97 -7.08 -9.88
N ARG A 219 -21.79 -5.94 -10.56
CA ARG A 219 -22.83 -5.35 -11.38
C ARG A 219 -22.84 -6.02 -12.75
N LYS A 220 -24.00 -6.55 -13.15
CA LYS A 220 -24.28 -7.01 -14.51
C LYS A 220 -25.31 -6.04 -15.08
N ASP A 221 -24.89 -5.25 -16.06
CA ASP A 221 -25.66 -4.10 -16.57
C ASP A 221 -26.02 -3.12 -15.45
N GLU A 222 -27.31 -3.01 -15.11
CA GLU A 222 -27.82 -2.15 -14.05
C GLU A 222 -28.17 -2.91 -12.75
N GLU A 223 -28.01 -4.23 -12.71
CA GLU A 223 -28.35 -5.06 -11.56
C GLU A 223 -27.11 -5.52 -10.77
N TRP A 224 -27.21 -5.55 -9.45
CA TRP A 224 -26.14 -6.02 -8.57
C TRP A 224 -26.39 -7.46 -8.13
N VAL A 225 -25.44 -8.34 -8.43
CA VAL A 225 -25.41 -9.70 -7.92
C VAL A 225 -24.53 -9.74 -6.67
N GLU A 226 -25.06 -10.29 -5.59
CA GLU A 226 -24.33 -10.49 -4.35
C GLU A 226 -23.90 -11.95 -4.20
N GLN A 227 -22.65 -12.16 -3.80
CA GLN A 227 -22.12 -13.48 -3.50
C GLN A 227 -21.32 -13.42 -2.19
N ILE A 228 -21.76 -14.20 -1.21
CA ILE A 228 -20.94 -14.45 -0.02
C ILE A 228 -19.74 -15.29 -0.46
N VAL A 229 -18.56 -14.89 -0.02
CA VAL A 229 -17.32 -15.57 -0.37
C VAL A 229 -16.47 -15.82 0.88
N VAL A 230 -15.53 -16.74 0.79
CA VAL A 230 -14.62 -17.04 1.91
C VAL A 230 -13.82 -15.80 2.29
N PRO A 231 -13.89 -15.35 3.55
CA PRO A 231 -13.09 -14.22 4.03
C PRO A 231 -11.60 -14.49 3.85
N THR A 232 -10.83 -13.42 3.64
CA THR A 232 -9.37 -13.55 3.71
C THR A 232 -8.95 -13.90 5.13
N THR A 233 -7.94 -14.77 5.23
CA THR A 233 -7.28 -15.07 6.50
C THR A 233 -6.91 -13.75 7.17
N ARG A 234 -7.23 -13.67 8.46
CA ARG A 234 -6.99 -12.50 9.28
C ARG A 234 -5.47 -12.47 9.49
N GLY A 235 -4.75 -11.90 8.53
CA GLY A 235 -3.32 -11.62 8.59
C GLY A 235 -3.03 -10.50 9.58
N VAL A 236 -3.44 -10.71 10.84
CA VAL A 236 -3.20 -9.94 12.06
C VAL A 236 -3.19 -8.41 11.90
N TYR A 237 -4.32 -7.78 12.23
CA TYR A 237 -4.41 -6.37 12.65
C TYR A 237 -4.11 -6.18 14.14
N CYS A 238 -3.53 -7.20 14.81
CA CYS A 238 -3.29 -7.19 16.25
C CYS A 238 -2.00 -7.93 16.60
N THR A 239 -0.86 -7.32 16.32
CA THR A 239 0.41 -7.75 16.92
C THR A 239 0.67 -6.83 18.10
N ARG A 240 0.41 -7.31 19.32
CA ARG A 240 0.95 -6.62 20.51
C ARG A 240 2.47 -6.69 20.57
N ASP A 241 3.13 -7.57 19.81
CA ASP A 241 4.57 -7.82 19.97
C ASP A 241 5.28 -8.15 18.64
N VAL A 242 5.25 -7.24 17.65
CA VAL A 242 6.06 -7.37 16.42
C VAL A 242 6.85 -6.10 16.17
N LEU A 243 7.77 -5.83 17.11
CA LEU A 243 9.07 -5.26 16.78
C LEU A 243 10.08 -6.21 17.41
N PRO A 244 11.00 -6.83 16.65
CA PRO A 244 12.01 -7.69 17.24
C PRO A 244 12.89 -6.89 18.21
N PRO A 245 13.37 -7.49 19.32
CA PRO A 245 14.35 -6.87 20.23
C PRO A 245 15.74 -6.58 19.61
N SER A 246 15.90 -6.68 18.29
CA SER A 246 17.19 -6.64 17.61
C SER A 246 17.86 -5.26 17.60
N THR A 247 17.18 -4.19 18.02
CA THR A 247 17.81 -2.86 18.16
C THR A 247 18.55 -2.65 19.51
N ARG A 248 18.58 -3.64 20.42
CA ARG A 248 19.23 -3.49 21.74
C ARG A 248 20.46 -4.37 22.02
N ARG A 249 20.93 -5.23 21.10
CA ARG A 249 21.99 -6.21 21.44
C ARG A 249 23.11 -6.45 20.42
N VAL A 250 23.42 -5.49 19.54
CA VAL A 250 24.61 -5.63 18.64
C VAL A 250 25.84 -4.84 19.10
N ALA A 251 25.74 -3.95 20.10
CA ALA A 251 26.90 -3.20 20.60
C ALA A 251 27.64 -3.82 21.79
N ILE A 252 27.11 -4.87 22.45
CA ILE A 252 27.66 -5.39 23.72
C ILE A 252 28.26 -6.79 23.61
N GLN A 253 27.93 -7.56 22.57
CA GLN A 253 28.42 -8.94 22.45
C GLN A 253 29.78 -9.08 21.75
N MET A 254 30.26 -8.05 21.04
CA MET A 254 31.62 -8.02 20.47
C MET A 254 32.69 -7.40 21.38
N LEU A 255 32.29 -6.76 22.49
CA LEU A 255 33.22 -6.19 23.48
C LEU A 255 33.36 -7.06 24.75
N GLY A 256 32.53 -8.10 24.90
CA GLY A 256 32.44 -8.92 26.12
C GLY A 256 33.31 -10.19 26.16
N GLU A 257 33.86 -10.66 25.03
CA GLU A 257 34.56 -11.96 24.96
C GLU A 257 36.07 -11.88 24.68
N ARG A 258 36.68 -10.69 24.81
CA ARG A 258 38.16 -10.53 24.79
C ARG A 258 38.77 -9.93 26.06
N ALA A 259 37.97 -9.74 27.11
CA ALA A 259 38.41 -9.12 28.36
C ALA A 259 38.58 -10.12 29.53
N ALA A 260 38.78 -11.41 29.24
CA ALA A 260 38.95 -12.42 30.28
C ALA A 260 40.00 -13.49 29.92
N GLN A 261 41.25 -13.11 29.62
CA GLN A 261 42.40 -13.93 30.03
C GLN A 261 43.75 -13.18 29.94
N SER A 262 44.45 -13.19 31.07
CA SER A 262 45.90 -13.03 31.30
C SER A 262 46.63 -11.74 30.91
N VAL A 263 47.03 -11.03 31.97
CA VAL A 263 48.18 -10.12 32.12
C VAL A 263 49.49 -10.78 31.70
N LEU A 264 50.28 -10.14 30.81
CA LEU A 264 51.74 -9.99 30.95
C LEU A 264 52.36 -9.13 29.83
N ASP A 265 53.22 -8.22 30.30
CA ASP A 265 54.35 -7.55 29.65
C ASP A 265 54.15 -6.24 28.84
N VAL A 266 54.86 -5.21 29.32
CA VAL A 266 54.87 -3.83 28.86
C VAL A 266 56.03 -3.68 27.88
N ARG A 267 55.81 -4.02 26.60
CA ARG A 267 56.74 -3.67 25.50
C ARG A 267 56.17 -3.90 24.10
N THR A 268 54.96 -3.40 23.80
CA THR A 268 54.44 -3.46 22.41
C THR A 268 53.36 -2.43 22.07
N ALA A 269 53.30 -1.30 22.80
CA ALA A 269 52.30 -0.27 22.49
C ALA A 269 52.54 0.43 21.12
N SER A 270 53.79 0.49 20.66
CA SER A 270 54.13 1.18 19.39
C SER A 270 53.86 0.31 18.15
N GLU A 271 54.06 -1.01 18.23
CA GLU A 271 53.79 -1.92 17.11
C GLU A 271 52.29 -2.24 16.98
N ILE A 272 51.54 -2.30 18.08
CA ILE A 272 50.07 -2.44 18.04
C ILE A 272 49.42 -1.19 17.43
N LEU A 273 49.95 0.01 17.69
CA LEU A 273 49.45 1.24 17.07
C LEU A 273 49.75 1.29 15.56
N LEU A 274 50.90 0.76 15.12
CA LEU A 274 51.24 0.65 13.70
C LEU A 274 50.47 -0.47 12.99
N LEU A 275 50.15 -1.58 13.67
CA LEU A 275 49.26 -2.63 13.14
C LEU A 275 47.81 -2.15 13.06
N ALA A 276 47.34 -1.37 14.04
CA ALA A 276 46.04 -0.71 14.01
C ALA A 276 45.99 0.35 12.89
N ALA A 277 47.06 1.12 12.68
CA ALA A 277 47.15 2.08 11.58
C ALA A 277 47.24 1.40 10.19
N ARG A 278 47.76 0.16 10.10
CA ARG A 278 47.75 -0.64 8.87
C ARG A 278 46.44 -1.40 8.65
N CYS A 279 45.71 -1.80 9.70
CA CYS A 279 44.33 -2.30 9.59
C CYS A 279 43.31 -1.20 9.31
N CYS A 280 43.61 0.06 9.63
CA CYS A 280 42.80 1.23 9.27
C CYS A 280 42.82 1.60 7.77
N ILE A 281 43.52 0.84 6.91
CA ILE A 281 43.46 0.95 5.44
C ILE A 281 42.69 -0.24 4.84
N THR A 282 41.67 -0.72 5.55
CA THR A 282 40.47 -1.28 4.92
C THR A 282 39.31 -0.56 5.56
N ALA A 283 38.96 0.60 5.00
CA ALA A 283 37.65 1.18 5.22
C ALA A 283 36.63 0.17 4.67
N HIS A 284 36.26 -0.82 5.49
CA HIS A 284 34.98 -1.49 5.33
C HIS A 284 33.97 -0.35 5.46
N PHE A 285 33.45 0.08 4.31
CA PHE A 285 32.33 0.99 4.23
C PHE A 285 31.21 0.31 5.03
N MET A 286 31.04 0.69 6.30
CA MET A 286 29.95 0.16 7.11
C MET A 286 28.67 0.69 6.49
N MET A 287 27.98 -0.18 5.76
CA MET A 287 26.70 0.16 5.17
C MET A 287 25.71 0.48 6.27
N THR A 288 24.92 1.54 6.07
CA THR A 288 23.90 1.99 7.01
C THR A 288 22.51 1.65 6.49
N SER A 289 21.54 1.53 7.41
CA SER A 289 20.11 1.48 7.06
C SER A 289 19.73 2.66 6.16
N PRO A 290 18.84 2.49 5.17
CA PRO A 290 18.43 3.62 4.35
C PRO A 290 17.50 4.52 5.16
N ARG A 291 17.65 5.84 4.99
CA ARG A 291 16.95 6.83 5.80
C ARG A 291 15.43 6.64 5.82
N TRP A 292 14.82 6.26 4.71
CA TRP A 292 13.37 6.02 4.63
C TRP A 292 12.91 4.90 5.58
N LEU A 293 13.75 3.88 5.81
CA LEU A 293 13.44 2.79 6.71
C LEU A 293 13.54 3.24 8.16
N ASP A 294 14.54 4.07 8.48
CA ASP A 294 14.69 4.66 9.80
C ASP A 294 13.49 5.59 10.12
N THR A 295 13.03 6.37 9.15
CA THR A 295 11.86 7.25 9.33
C THR A 295 10.56 6.46 9.45
N LEU A 296 10.40 5.37 8.67
CA LEU A 296 9.26 4.47 8.79
C LEU A 296 9.24 3.79 10.17
N THR A 297 10.39 3.26 10.61
CA THR A 297 10.54 2.62 11.92
C THR A 297 10.22 3.59 13.04
N LYS A 298 10.74 4.81 12.95
CA LYS A 298 10.41 5.90 13.89
C LYS A 298 8.92 6.18 13.88
N ALA A 299 8.30 6.35 12.73
CA ALA A 299 6.86 6.61 12.62
C ALA A 299 6.03 5.49 13.25
N LEU A 300 6.33 4.22 12.97
CA LEU A 300 5.63 3.07 13.55
C LEU A 300 5.84 2.92 15.06
N SER A 301 6.94 3.43 15.61
CA SER A 301 7.23 3.41 17.05
C SER A 301 6.44 4.45 17.85
N LEU A 302 5.85 5.45 17.19
CA LEU A 302 5.09 6.51 17.87
C LEU A 302 3.81 5.95 18.53
N PRO A 303 3.46 6.38 19.76
CA PRO A 303 2.27 5.91 20.45
C PRO A 303 0.97 6.05 19.66
N GLU A 304 0.81 7.15 18.93
CA GLU A 304 -0.34 7.46 18.06
C GLU A 304 -0.44 6.56 16.82
N ASN A 305 0.65 5.87 16.47
CA ASN A 305 0.73 4.98 15.32
C ASN A 305 0.68 3.49 15.71
N LYS A 306 0.47 3.20 17.00
CA LYS A 306 0.39 1.85 17.52
C LYS A 306 -0.64 1.00 16.75
N GLY A 307 -0.20 -0.16 16.27
CA GLY A 307 -1.05 -1.12 15.56
C GLY A 307 -1.25 -0.82 14.08
N GLN A 308 -0.66 0.24 13.53
CA GLN A 308 -0.73 0.55 12.09
C GLN A 308 0.28 -0.27 11.27
N ILE A 309 0.28 -1.59 11.49
CA ILE A 309 1.18 -2.56 10.84
C ILE A 309 0.63 -3.10 9.52
N THR A 310 -0.29 -2.38 8.88
CA THR A 310 -0.93 -2.83 7.65
C THR A 310 -0.82 -1.76 6.57
N TYR A 311 -0.55 -2.19 5.35
CA TYR A 311 -0.46 -1.35 4.17
C TYR A 311 -1.38 -1.86 3.07
N GLN A 312 -1.70 -1.01 2.10
CA GLN A 312 -2.47 -1.41 0.94
C GLN A 312 -1.52 -1.83 -0.19
N LEU A 313 -1.55 -3.11 -0.55
CA LEU A 313 -0.73 -3.70 -1.61
C LEU A 313 -1.45 -3.59 -2.96
N GLY A 314 -0.87 -2.82 -3.87
CA GLY A 314 -1.22 -2.72 -5.27
C GLY A 314 -0.54 -3.79 -6.12
N THR A 315 -1.30 -4.48 -6.96
CA THR A 315 -0.82 -5.49 -7.92
C THR A 315 -1.59 -5.33 -9.24
N VAL A 316 -1.17 -6.07 -10.27
CA VAL A 316 -1.85 -6.09 -11.57
C VAL A 316 -2.20 -7.52 -11.93
N ASP A 317 -3.40 -7.75 -12.44
CA ASP A 317 -3.79 -9.07 -12.96
C ASP A 317 -3.29 -9.31 -14.40
N ALA A 318 -3.52 -10.52 -14.91
CA ALA A 318 -3.12 -10.90 -16.27
C ALA A 318 -3.80 -10.07 -17.39
N ASN A 319 -4.89 -9.35 -17.09
CA ASN A 319 -5.57 -8.45 -18.02
C ASN A 319 -5.08 -7.00 -17.91
N GLY A 320 -4.05 -6.74 -17.10
CA GLY A 320 -3.56 -5.40 -16.86
C GLY A 320 -4.43 -4.57 -15.91
N ARG A 321 -5.38 -5.17 -15.18
CA ARG A 321 -6.25 -4.41 -14.26
C ARG A 321 -5.57 -4.23 -12.90
N PRO A 322 -5.63 -3.03 -12.31
CA PRO A 322 -5.10 -2.79 -10.98
C PRO A 322 -5.99 -3.42 -9.92
N HIS A 323 -5.36 -3.97 -8.88
CA HIS A 323 -6.02 -4.43 -7.67
C HIS A 323 -5.33 -3.89 -6.43
N VAL A 324 -6.07 -3.62 -5.36
CA VAL A 324 -5.55 -3.13 -4.09
C VAL A 324 -6.28 -3.72 -2.90
N ARG A 325 -5.53 -4.14 -1.89
CA ARG A 325 -6.08 -4.69 -0.65
C ARG A 325 -5.13 -4.47 0.51
N ILE A 326 -5.65 -4.52 1.72
CA ILE A 326 -4.82 -4.44 2.92
C ILE A 326 -4.05 -5.75 3.12
N VAL A 327 -2.78 -5.61 3.50
CA VAL A 327 -1.86 -6.70 3.85
C VAL A 327 -1.16 -6.35 5.17
N GLY A 328 -1.03 -7.35 6.05
CA GLY A 328 -0.32 -7.20 7.31
C GLY A 328 1.19 -7.35 7.12
N HIS A 329 1.95 -6.34 7.54
CA HIS A 329 3.39 -6.40 7.67
C HIS A 329 3.80 -7.37 8.78
N ARG A 330 4.88 -8.13 8.54
CA ARG A 330 5.43 -9.07 9.52
C ARG A 330 6.79 -8.63 10.03
N GLU A 331 7.70 -8.32 9.14
CA GLU A 331 9.05 -7.94 9.50
C GLU A 331 9.77 -7.32 8.30
N VAL A 332 10.89 -6.68 8.58
CA VAL A 332 11.87 -6.26 7.59
C VAL A 332 13.06 -7.20 7.70
N LEU A 333 13.38 -7.89 6.61
CA LEU A 333 14.54 -8.77 6.47
C LEU A 333 15.66 -8.02 5.73
N GLN A 334 16.92 -8.34 6.01
CA GLN A 334 18.09 -7.74 5.38
C GLN A 334 19.20 -8.79 5.23
N PRO A 335 19.91 -8.87 4.09
CA PRO A 335 21.07 -9.73 3.97
C PRO A 335 22.13 -9.36 5.01
N SER A 336 22.85 -10.35 5.53
CA SER A 336 23.90 -10.12 6.52
C SER A 336 24.97 -9.20 5.93
N GLY A 337 25.28 -8.10 6.64
CA GLY A 337 26.22 -7.08 6.17
C GLY A 337 25.62 -6.01 5.22
N PHE A 338 24.34 -6.12 4.84
CA PHE A 338 23.67 -5.19 3.91
C PHE A 338 22.38 -4.58 4.50
N PRO A 339 22.47 -3.77 5.58
CA PRO A 339 21.30 -3.15 6.19
C PRO A 339 20.57 -2.14 5.28
N ASN A 340 21.24 -1.68 4.23
CA ASN A 340 20.76 -0.86 3.12
C ASN A 340 19.84 -1.60 2.13
N LEU A 341 19.69 -2.92 2.24
CA LEU A 341 18.88 -3.73 1.31
C LEU A 341 17.67 -4.38 2.02
N PRO A 342 16.68 -3.60 2.46
CA PRO A 342 15.52 -4.13 3.17
C PRO A 342 14.53 -4.85 2.25
N ILE A 343 14.04 -5.98 2.74
CA ILE A 343 12.97 -6.79 2.16
C ILE A 343 11.80 -6.76 3.13
N LEU A 344 10.65 -6.26 2.69
CA LEU A 344 9.43 -6.29 3.49
C LEU A 344 8.78 -7.67 3.37
N CYS A 345 8.54 -8.31 4.51
CA CYS A 345 7.94 -9.62 4.60
C CYS A 345 6.46 -9.52 5.05
N ALA A 346 5.60 -10.22 4.35
CA ALA A 346 4.20 -10.49 4.69
C ALA A 346 3.90 -11.99 4.56
N THR A 347 2.69 -12.40 4.97
CA THR A 347 2.21 -13.78 4.78
C THR A 347 0.97 -13.80 3.92
N THR A 348 0.82 -14.82 3.09
CA THR A 348 -0.34 -14.94 2.20
C THR A 348 -0.70 -16.37 1.87
N ASP A 349 -2.00 -16.62 1.64
CA ASP A 349 -2.51 -17.92 1.18
C ASP A 349 -2.20 -18.08 -0.31
N VAL A 350 -1.52 -19.17 -0.67
CA VAL A 350 -1.11 -19.50 -2.05
C VAL A 350 -2.29 -19.61 -3.01
N ARG A 351 -3.49 -19.83 -2.49
CA ARG A 351 -4.74 -19.96 -3.25
C ARG A 351 -5.46 -18.63 -3.42
N SER A 352 -4.92 -17.53 -2.85
CA SER A 352 -5.57 -16.22 -2.94
C SER A 352 -5.33 -15.54 -4.30
N PRO A 353 -6.27 -14.71 -4.80
CA PRO A 353 -6.15 -14.07 -6.12
C PRO A 353 -4.84 -13.30 -6.32
N LYS A 354 -4.36 -12.60 -5.28
CA LYS A 354 -3.11 -11.83 -5.35
C LYS A 354 -1.89 -12.68 -5.70
N VAL A 355 -1.88 -13.98 -5.38
CA VAL A 355 -0.79 -14.87 -5.77
C VAL A 355 -0.82 -15.15 -7.26
N THR A 356 -2.01 -15.28 -7.85
CA THR A 356 -2.16 -15.43 -9.31
C THR A 356 -1.75 -14.14 -10.02
N GLU A 357 -2.16 -12.99 -9.49
CA GLU A 357 -1.75 -11.67 -9.99
C GLU A 357 -0.22 -11.49 -9.95
N LEU A 358 0.41 -11.81 -8.82
CA LEU A 358 1.86 -11.70 -8.64
C LEU A 358 2.69 -12.73 -9.44
N ARG A 359 2.08 -13.86 -9.81
CA ARG A 359 2.68 -14.79 -10.77
C ARG A 359 2.61 -14.27 -12.21
N ALA A 360 1.58 -13.49 -12.54
CA ALA A 360 1.47 -12.84 -13.85
C ALA A 360 2.37 -11.60 -13.95
N ASN A 361 2.50 -10.84 -12.86
CA ASN A 361 3.38 -9.69 -12.76
C ASN A 361 4.04 -9.66 -11.37
N ALA A 362 5.32 -10.03 -11.31
CA ALA A 362 6.10 -10.16 -10.08
C ALA A 362 6.59 -8.81 -9.52
N TYR A 363 5.78 -7.77 -9.64
CA TYR A 363 6.06 -6.44 -9.12
C TYR A 363 4.85 -5.90 -8.37
N ALA A 364 5.09 -5.14 -7.30
CA ALA A 364 4.04 -4.50 -6.53
C ALA A 364 4.45 -3.09 -6.11
N GLU A 365 3.46 -2.25 -5.85
CA GLU A 365 3.62 -1.05 -5.05
C GLU A 365 2.70 -1.16 -3.84
N LEU A 366 3.18 -0.85 -2.65
CA LEU A 366 2.32 -0.69 -1.47
C LEU A 366 2.21 0.79 -1.11
N SER A 367 1.08 1.17 -0.53
CA SER A 367 0.86 2.46 0.11
C SER A 367 0.62 2.23 1.60
N TRP A 368 1.48 2.78 2.44
CA TRP A 368 1.38 2.70 3.89
C TRP A 368 1.02 4.08 4.45
N TRP A 369 -0.26 4.28 4.74
CA TRP A 369 -0.77 5.49 5.36
C TRP A 369 -0.68 5.39 6.90
N ILE A 370 0.09 6.27 7.50
CA ILE A 370 0.30 6.33 8.95
C ILE A 370 -0.53 7.50 9.51
N SER A 371 -1.70 7.19 10.05
CA SER A 371 -2.74 8.16 10.37
C SER A 371 -2.37 9.15 11.48
N GLY A 372 -1.58 8.71 12.48
CA GLY A 372 -1.22 9.56 13.62
C GLY A 372 -0.23 10.65 13.23
N SER A 373 0.82 10.28 12.51
CA SER A 373 1.84 11.23 12.02
C SER A 373 1.52 11.86 10.65
N ARG A 374 0.48 11.35 9.96
CA ARG A 374 0.05 11.79 8.62
C ARG A 374 1.16 11.64 7.57
N ASP A 375 1.91 10.55 7.67
CA ASP A 375 2.89 10.14 6.68
C ASP A 375 2.27 9.14 5.70
N GLN A 376 2.74 9.19 4.45
CA GLN A 376 2.54 8.12 3.50
C GLN A 376 3.89 7.62 3.01
N TYR A 377 4.09 6.31 3.05
CA TYR A 377 5.18 5.64 2.37
C TYR A 377 4.61 4.84 1.21
N ARG A 378 4.99 5.18 -0.02
CA ARG A 378 4.77 4.32 -1.18
C ARG A 378 6.06 3.56 -1.44
N ILE A 379 6.03 2.24 -1.41
CA ILE A 379 7.21 1.39 -1.58
C ILE A 379 6.93 0.45 -2.75
N SER A 380 7.79 0.46 -3.77
CA SER A 380 7.64 -0.38 -4.94
C SER A 380 8.88 -1.23 -5.19
N GLY A 381 8.67 -2.39 -5.80
CA GLY A 381 9.74 -3.29 -6.21
C GLY A 381 9.26 -4.70 -6.51
N PRO A 382 10.19 -5.60 -6.86
CA PRO A 382 9.84 -6.96 -7.23
C PRO A 382 9.39 -7.77 -6.01
N VAL A 383 8.61 -8.78 -6.32
CA VAL A 383 7.97 -9.65 -5.34
C VAL A 383 8.41 -11.10 -5.55
N ARG A 384 8.68 -11.79 -4.43
CA ARG A 384 8.86 -13.25 -4.41
C ARG A 384 7.89 -13.91 -3.44
N ILE A 385 7.39 -15.06 -3.84
CA ILE A 385 6.49 -15.88 -3.04
C ILE A 385 7.23 -17.16 -2.66
N ILE A 386 7.41 -17.40 -1.37
CA ILE A 386 7.99 -18.64 -0.85
C ILE A 386 6.86 -19.54 -0.40
N SER A 387 6.63 -20.62 -1.13
CA SER A 387 5.56 -21.59 -0.87
C SER A 387 6.09 -23.02 -0.81
N SER A 388 5.27 -23.95 -0.32
CA SER A 388 5.57 -25.39 -0.30
C SER A 388 5.58 -26.03 -1.70
N LEU A 389 4.94 -25.37 -2.67
CA LEU A 389 4.92 -25.82 -4.06
C LEU A 389 6.30 -25.54 -4.65
N LYS A 390 7.03 -26.62 -4.98
CA LYS A 390 8.39 -26.57 -5.57
C LYS A 390 8.46 -25.88 -6.96
N SER A 391 7.42 -25.16 -7.38
CA SER A 391 7.29 -24.57 -8.71
C SER A 391 7.52 -23.05 -8.79
N ASP A 392 7.85 -22.37 -7.70
CA ASP A 392 8.11 -20.92 -7.72
C ASP A 392 9.63 -20.58 -7.80
N ALA A 393 10.49 -21.59 -8.01
CA ALA A 393 11.86 -21.35 -8.46
C ALA A 393 11.83 -20.94 -9.93
N GLU A 394 12.35 -19.75 -10.23
CA GLU A 394 12.63 -19.21 -11.57
C GLU A 394 11.47 -18.53 -12.31
N SER A 395 11.00 -17.39 -11.80
CA SER A 395 10.61 -16.29 -12.70
C SER A 395 11.82 -15.37 -12.87
N ALA A 396 12.44 -15.40 -14.05
CA ALA A 396 13.58 -14.55 -14.41
C ALA A 396 13.20 -13.06 -14.32
N SER A 397 13.59 -12.40 -13.23
CA SER A 397 13.74 -10.94 -13.20
C SER A 397 15.22 -10.62 -13.31
N THR A 398 15.53 -9.52 -13.98
CA THR A 398 16.89 -9.01 -14.20
C THR A 398 17.62 -8.78 -12.87
N SER A 399 18.93 -9.06 -12.85
CA SER A 399 19.78 -9.15 -11.63
C SER A 399 19.81 -7.92 -10.71
N ASP A 400 19.47 -6.72 -11.21
CA ASP A 400 19.59 -5.48 -10.41
C ASP A 400 18.38 -5.22 -9.50
N GLU A 401 17.21 -5.77 -9.83
CA GLU A 401 15.97 -5.52 -9.07
C GLU A 401 15.81 -6.45 -7.87
N THR A 402 16.40 -7.64 -7.91
CA THR A 402 16.33 -8.66 -6.84
C THR A 402 17.61 -8.80 -6.02
N LEU A 403 18.45 -7.77 -6.02
CA LEU A 403 19.76 -7.75 -5.37
C LEU A 403 19.74 -8.23 -3.90
N ALA A 404 18.75 -7.83 -3.11
CA ALA A 404 18.65 -8.24 -1.70
C ALA A 404 18.33 -9.73 -1.58
N LEU A 405 17.35 -10.20 -2.36
CA LEU A 405 16.98 -11.62 -2.39
C LEU A 405 18.11 -12.50 -2.96
N ASP A 406 18.85 -12.00 -3.94
CA ASP A 406 20.00 -12.65 -4.54
C ASP A 406 21.14 -12.82 -3.52
N LYS A 407 21.46 -11.77 -2.76
CA LYS A 407 22.42 -11.84 -1.66
C LYS A 407 21.99 -12.80 -0.55
N MET A 408 20.72 -12.82 -0.17
CA MET A 408 20.20 -13.81 0.79
C MET A 408 20.43 -15.24 0.30
N ARG A 409 20.18 -15.51 -0.99
CA ARG A 409 20.44 -16.82 -1.61
C ARG A 409 21.93 -17.17 -1.60
N GLU A 410 22.80 -16.23 -1.98
CA GLU A 410 24.26 -16.42 -1.96
C GLU A 410 24.79 -16.70 -0.54
N GLN A 411 24.16 -16.11 0.47
CA GLN A 411 24.44 -16.36 1.89
C GLN A 411 23.85 -17.69 2.40
N GLY A 412 23.20 -18.47 1.55
CA GLY A 412 22.60 -19.76 1.92
C GLY A 412 21.38 -19.63 2.83
N PHE A 413 20.64 -18.52 2.77
CA PHE A 413 19.46 -18.30 3.61
C PHE A 413 18.37 -19.34 3.29
N ASP A 414 17.95 -20.10 4.31
CA ASP A 414 16.91 -21.11 4.17
C ASP A 414 15.50 -20.51 4.24
N TRP A 415 14.96 -20.17 3.06
CA TRP A 415 13.62 -19.61 2.93
C TRP A 415 12.50 -20.57 3.34
N GLU A 416 12.67 -21.87 3.15
CA GLU A 416 11.66 -22.86 3.55
C GLU A 416 11.64 -23.01 5.07
N GLN A 417 12.80 -23.04 5.71
CA GLN A 417 12.87 -23.01 7.17
C GLN A 417 12.26 -21.72 7.73
N LYS A 418 12.60 -20.56 7.15
CA LYS A 418 12.00 -19.28 7.54
C LYS A 418 10.47 -19.29 7.41
N ARG A 419 9.93 -19.91 6.36
CA ARG A 419 8.49 -20.08 6.16
C ARG A 419 7.87 -20.97 7.23
N ARG A 420 8.50 -22.10 7.55
CA ARG A 420 8.06 -23.02 8.63
C ARG A 420 8.07 -22.33 9.99
N ASP A 421 9.15 -21.63 10.32
CA ASP A 421 9.28 -20.88 11.57
C ASP A 421 8.19 -19.79 11.68
N ALA A 422 7.94 -19.07 10.59
CA ALA A 422 6.89 -18.06 10.55
C ALA A 422 5.48 -18.66 10.72
N PHE A 423 5.23 -19.84 10.15
CA PHE A 423 3.99 -20.58 10.36
C PHE A 423 3.89 -21.08 11.81
N ASP A 424 4.97 -21.63 12.36
CA ASP A 424 4.98 -22.19 13.72
C ASP A 424 4.86 -21.15 14.83
N ALA A 425 5.29 -19.92 14.57
CA ALA A 425 5.07 -18.77 15.43
C ALA A 425 3.58 -18.35 15.51
N LEU A 426 2.72 -18.81 14.59
CA LEU A 426 1.29 -18.52 14.65
C LEU A 426 0.61 -19.32 15.78
N GLY A 427 -0.31 -18.66 16.49
CA GLY A 427 -1.22 -19.37 17.39
C GLY A 427 -2.14 -20.34 16.63
N GLU A 428 -2.60 -21.40 17.30
CA GLU A 428 -3.34 -22.51 16.67
C GLU A 428 -4.62 -22.09 15.93
N ARG A 429 -5.36 -21.13 16.50
CA ARG A 429 -6.55 -20.54 15.84
C ARG A 429 -6.19 -19.78 14.56
N TRP A 430 -4.98 -19.24 14.47
CA TRP A 430 -4.50 -18.56 13.27
C TRP A 430 -4.05 -19.56 12.21
N LYS A 431 -3.39 -20.66 12.63
CA LYS A 431 -3.06 -21.78 11.74
C LYS A 431 -4.32 -22.38 11.09
N ALA A 432 -5.41 -22.49 11.85
CA ALA A 432 -6.70 -22.95 11.33
C ALA A 432 -7.25 -22.13 10.16
N THR A 433 -6.94 -20.83 10.07
CA THR A 433 -7.43 -20.00 8.95
C THR A 433 -6.88 -20.45 7.58
N TRP A 434 -5.76 -21.17 7.57
CA TRP A 434 -5.11 -21.71 6.37
C TRP A 434 -5.72 -23.04 5.91
N CYS A 435 -6.60 -23.66 6.70
CA CYS A 435 -7.42 -24.81 6.31
C CYS A 435 -8.80 -24.38 5.78
N CYS A 436 -9.15 -23.10 5.84
CA CYS A 436 -10.39 -22.64 5.23
C CYS A 436 -10.37 -22.93 3.71
N PRO A 437 -11.53 -23.04 3.05
CA PRO A 437 -11.57 -23.10 1.59
C PRO A 437 -10.90 -21.86 0.98
N PRO A 438 -10.51 -21.88 -0.32
CA PRO A 438 -9.74 -20.80 -0.93
C PRO A 438 -10.35 -19.41 -0.69
N PRO A 439 -9.58 -18.42 -0.20
CA PRO A 439 -10.11 -17.08 0.05
C PRO A 439 -10.74 -16.45 -1.20
N GLY A 440 -11.98 -15.99 -1.09
CA GLY A 440 -12.74 -15.42 -2.22
C GLY A 440 -13.53 -16.45 -3.04
N SER A 441 -13.48 -17.74 -2.69
CA SER A 441 -14.37 -18.76 -3.27
C SER A 441 -15.81 -18.60 -2.77
N PRO A 442 -16.84 -18.97 -3.56
CA PRO A 442 -18.24 -18.83 -3.16
C PRO A 442 -18.61 -19.61 -1.90
N MET A 443 -19.51 -19.06 -1.09
CA MET A 443 -20.09 -19.69 0.09
C MET A 443 -21.61 -19.61 0.04
N LYS A 444 -22.28 -20.63 0.58
CA LYS A 444 -23.76 -20.65 0.71
C LYS A 444 -24.25 -19.82 1.90
N SER A 445 -23.57 -19.90 3.04
CA SER A 445 -23.87 -19.12 4.24
C SER A 445 -22.63 -19.02 5.13
N TYR A 446 -22.60 -18.05 6.04
CA TYR A 446 -21.52 -17.92 7.02
C TYR A 446 -21.53 -19.03 8.09
N GLU A 447 -22.64 -19.76 8.24
CA GLU A 447 -22.77 -20.86 9.21
C GLU A 447 -21.84 -22.03 8.87
N VAL A 448 -21.57 -22.25 7.57
CA VAL A 448 -20.60 -23.27 7.10
C VAL A 448 -19.20 -23.02 7.65
N ALA A 449 -18.85 -21.78 8.04
CA ALA A 449 -17.54 -21.51 8.63
C ALA A 449 -17.32 -22.23 9.98
N SER A 450 -18.40 -22.62 10.67
CA SER A 450 -18.33 -23.39 11.92
C SER A 450 -17.89 -24.85 11.71
N THR A 451 -17.99 -25.38 10.49
CA THR A 451 -17.61 -26.76 10.16
C THR A 451 -16.15 -26.89 9.75
N TRP A 452 -15.44 -25.78 9.57
CA TRP A 452 -14.01 -25.79 9.24
C TRP A 452 -13.16 -26.01 10.50
N PRO A 453 -11.90 -26.45 10.37
CA PRO A 453 -10.97 -26.50 11.49
C PRO A 453 -10.93 -25.15 12.22
N GLN A 454 -11.13 -25.17 13.54
CA GLN A 454 -11.09 -23.97 14.39
C GLN A 454 -9.74 -23.79 15.09
N ILE A 455 -9.00 -24.89 15.22
CA ILE A 455 -7.70 -25.00 15.86
C ILE A 455 -6.87 -25.95 15.00
N VAL A 456 -5.62 -25.58 14.75
CA VAL A 456 -4.62 -26.46 14.16
C VAL A 456 -3.43 -26.48 15.11
N PRO A 457 -3.16 -27.59 15.81
CA PRO A 457 -2.08 -27.66 16.79
C PRO A 457 -0.71 -27.53 16.14
N LYS A 458 0.32 -27.31 16.95
CA LYS A 458 1.71 -27.46 16.47
C LYS A 458 1.98 -28.92 16.13
N LEU A 459 2.88 -29.16 15.19
CA LEU A 459 3.16 -30.51 14.71
C LEU A 459 3.63 -31.44 15.84
N GLY A 460 4.49 -30.95 16.74
CA GLY A 460 4.96 -31.71 17.91
C GLY A 460 3.91 -31.90 19.03
N GLU A 461 2.78 -31.20 18.94
CA GLU A 461 1.66 -31.26 19.90
C GLU A 461 0.45 -31.98 19.31
N ALA A 462 0.53 -32.47 18.07
CA ALA A 462 -0.54 -33.17 17.38
C ALA A 462 -0.88 -34.49 18.09
N ALA A 463 -2.13 -34.65 18.53
CA ALA A 463 -2.59 -35.82 19.29
C ALA A 463 -3.10 -36.96 18.39
N SER A 464 -3.40 -36.65 17.13
CA SER A 464 -3.96 -37.59 16.16
C SER A 464 -3.30 -37.44 14.78
N ASP A 465 -3.49 -38.43 13.91
CA ASP A 465 -3.03 -38.31 12.52
C ASP A 465 -3.84 -37.29 11.72
N GLU A 466 -5.09 -37.03 12.13
CA GLU A 466 -5.89 -35.94 11.58
C GLU A 466 -5.29 -34.57 11.93
N ASP A 467 -4.83 -34.38 13.18
CA ASP A 467 -4.15 -33.15 13.60
C ASP A 467 -2.88 -32.88 12.77
N LYS A 468 -2.11 -33.93 12.48
CA LYS A 468 -0.93 -33.84 11.60
C LYS A 468 -1.34 -33.48 10.17
N ARG A 469 -2.37 -34.15 9.65
CA ARG A 469 -2.89 -33.90 8.29
C ARG A 469 -3.37 -32.45 8.12
N ILE A 470 -4.16 -31.93 9.04
CA ILE A 470 -4.65 -30.54 8.97
C ILE A 470 -3.51 -29.53 9.16
N HIS A 471 -2.51 -29.85 9.98
CA HIS A 471 -1.32 -29.03 10.13
C HIS A 471 -0.54 -28.94 8.82
N GLU A 472 -0.28 -30.08 8.18
CA GLU A 472 0.41 -30.14 6.89
C GLU A 472 -0.37 -29.43 5.78
N GLU A 473 -1.70 -29.56 5.76
CA GLU A 473 -2.57 -28.83 4.83
C GLU A 473 -2.48 -27.31 5.04
N ALA A 474 -2.60 -26.84 6.29
CA ALA A 474 -2.46 -25.43 6.64
C ALA A 474 -1.09 -24.88 6.24
N LEU A 475 -0.02 -25.60 6.58
CA LEU A 475 1.33 -25.23 6.21
C LEU A 475 1.52 -25.26 4.69
N GLY A 476 0.90 -26.20 3.97
CA GLY A 476 0.94 -26.27 2.51
C GLY A 476 0.38 -25.01 1.85
N ASN A 477 -0.69 -24.45 2.42
CA ASN A 477 -1.34 -23.23 1.94
C ASN A 477 -0.62 -21.93 2.37
N PHE A 478 0.25 -22.00 3.36
CA PHE A 478 0.98 -20.86 3.91
C PHE A 478 2.19 -20.46 3.06
N ALA A 479 2.28 -19.18 2.66
CA ALA A 479 3.42 -18.63 1.97
C ALA A 479 3.93 -17.32 2.58
N LEU A 480 5.24 -17.08 2.38
CA LEU A 480 5.83 -15.75 2.58
C LEU A 480 5.68 -14.93 1.31
N LEU A 481 5.37 -13.66 1.48
CA LEU A 481 5.32 -12.65 0.43
C LEU A 481 6.42 -11.65 0.71
N LEU A 482 7.44 -11.62 -0.14
CA LEU A 482 8.64 -10.81 0.03
C LEU A 482 8.63 -9.68 -1.00
N ILE A 483 8.72 -8.44 -0.54
CA ILE A 483 8.73 -7.24 -1.40
C ILE A 483 10.09 -6.56 -1.19
N GLU A 484 10.91 -6.56 -2.24
CA GLU A 484 12.21 -5.90 -2.19
C GLU A 484 12.05 -4.42 -2.55
N ALA A 485 12.44 -3.51 -1.66
CA ALA A 485 12.25 -2.09 -1.90
C ALA A 485 13.27 -1.57 -2.94
N VAL A 486 12.77 -0.94 -4.00
CA VAL A 486 13.57 -0.33 -5.09
C VAL A 486 13.28 1.17 -5.20
N GLU A 487 12.02 1.58 -5.15
CA GLU A 487 11.62 2.99 -5.04
C GLU A 487 10.78 3.20 -3.79
N VAL A 488 11.05 4.30 -3.08
CA VAL A 488 10.24 4.75 -1.95
C VAL A 488 9.88 6.21 -2.15
N ASP A 489 8.58 6.52 -2.12
CA ASP A 489 8.05 7.89 -2.16
C ASP A 489 7.37 8.19 -0.83
N TRP A 490 8.06 9.00 -0.02
CA TRP A 490 7.66 9.37 1.33
C TRP A 490 7.08 10.78 1.33
N VAL A 491 5.79 10.89 1.67
CA VAL A 491 5.05 12.16 1.77
C VAL A 491 4.73 12.44 3.24
N GLN A 492 5.09 13.63 3.72
CA GLN A 492 4.77 14.11 5.07
C GLN A 492 3.69 15.19 4.98
N VAL A 493 2.43 14.80 5.21
CA VAL A 493 1.27 15.71 5.13
C VAL A 493 1.10 16.53 6.42
N GLY A 494 1.60 16.01 7.55
CA GLY A 494 1.61 16.70 8.84
C GLY A 494 2.53 17.93 8.89
N GLU A 495 3.59 17.94 8.08
CA GLU A 495 4.58 19.02 8.03
C GLU A 495 4.03 20.29 7.35
N LYS A 496 4.58 21.45 7.75
CA LYS A 496 4.23 22.77 7.18
C LYS A 496 5.51 23.54 6.84
N PRO A 497 5.85 23.72 5.55
CA PRO A 497 5.17 23.20 4.36
C PRO A 497 5.20 21.66 4.29
N ASN A 498 4.23 21.07 3.60
CA ASN A 498 4.22 19.62 3.36
C ASN A 498 5.54 19.21 2.69
N ARG A 499 6.01 17.98 2.95
CA ARG A 499 7.28 17.48 2.42
C ARG A 499 7.09 16.20 1.61
N ARG A 500 7.97 15.96 0.65
CA ARG A 500 8.01 14.74 -0.15
C ARG A 500 9.43 14.42 -0.57
N THR A 501 9.90 13.21 -0.26
CA THR A 501 11.22 12.71 -0.64
C THR A 501 11.04 11.43 -1.44
N ARG A 502 11.65 11.34 -2.61
CA ARG A 502 11.80 10.10 -3.37
C ARG A 502 13.16 9.49 -3.05
N PHE A 503 13.17 8.19 -2.80
CA PHE A 503 14.36 7.37 -2.63
C PHE A 503 14.37 6.35 -3.77
N THR A 504 15.46 6.27 -4.52
CA THR A 504 15.63 5.30 -5.60
C THR A 504 16.91 4.52 -5.38
N ARG A 505 16.80 3.19 -5.35
CA ARG A 505 17.95 2.31 -5.21
C ARG A 505 18.72 2.21 -6.53
N LYS A 506 20.04 2.33 -6.46
CA LYS A 506 20.98 2.09 -7.57
C LYS A 506 22.05 1.11 -7.10
N GLY A 507 21.88 -0.17 -7.43
CA GLY A 507 22.69 -1.24 -6.84
C GLY A 507 22.49 -1.29 -5.33
N GLU A 508 23.58 -1.15 -4.57
CA GLU A 508 23.55 -1.13 -3.11
C GLU A 508 23.31 0.27 -2.52
N GLU A 509 23.31 1.32 -3.33
CA GLU A 509 23.17 2.69 -2.83
C GLU A 509 21.73 3.21 -2.99
N TRP A 510 21.35 4.16 -2.13
CA TRP A 510 20.08 4.88 -2.24
C TRP A 510 20.32 6.33 -2.61
N VAL A 511 19.68 6.79 -3.68
CA VAL A 511 19.66 8.19 -4.08
C VAL A 511 18.42 8.83 -3.49
N GLU A 512 18.60 9.91 -2.73
CA GLU A 512 17.51 10.72 -2.18
C GLU A 512 17.30 11.96 -3.05
N GLN A 513 16.04 12.26 -3.36
CA GLN A 513 15.66 13.48 -4.06
C GLN A 513 14.46 14.12 -3.36
N ILE A 514 14.61 15.38 -2.97
CA ILE A 514 13.48 16.19 -2.52
C ILE A 514 12.64 16.54 -3.75
N VAL A 515 11.34 16.36 -3.65
CA VAL A 515 10.42 16.62 -4.76
C VAL A 515 9.19 17.40 -4.28
N VAL A 516 8.49 18.01 -5.22
CA VAL A 516 7.26 18.76 -4.92
C VAL A 516 6.19 17.81 -4.36
N PRO A 517 5.59 18.10 -3.18
CA PRO A 517 4.56 17.27 -2.57
C PRO A 517 3.34 17.03 -3.45
#